data_AF-A0A2A6RQ31-F1
#
_entry.id   AF-A0A2A6RQ31-F1
#
_cell.length_a   1.000
_cell.length_b   1.000
_cell.length_c   1.000
_cell.angle_alpha   90.00
_cell.angle_beta   90.00
_cell.angle_gamma   90.00
#
_symmetry.space_group_name_H-M   'P 1'
#
loop_
_entity.id
_entity.type
_entity.pdbx_description
1 polymer ?
#
loop_
_entity_poly.entity_id
_entity_poly.type
_entity_poly.pdbx_seq_one_letter_code
_entity_poly.pdbx_strand_id
1 'polypeptide(L)'
;MTTDLPPTNALSERVDHADTIDDLHWANLEIEKSQRQISRGMSELAEGIVTLALILLDVRRRRLYRFDPAYPTFERFVEQRHSISAQQANLYVDALTALGPQQYRTLISDLGVQRTFALALLQQADPALVTALQRLPAAERHAVTVAEIEAVDAAVAHELRSRVAQLEQEITREQGLLQQTRRRLQEVEDLHQRVTGGLIEERDSARQALDQEQIQTERLRKLLREARETAAAPARTAGSAPTAPAAPPPPVAPPPPATSVTEAVVVVVTCDVDAIISDARGLTTNLERVRHLRREDIAPDQRQRLSSALQGLSGMLQTLLRHP
;
A
#
# COMPACT_ATOMS: atom_id res chain seq x y z
N MET A 1 -44.85 45.26 -70.46
CA MET A 1 -44.04 45.11 -69.24
C MET A 1 -43.81 43.63 -69.02
N THR A 2 -42.74 43.12 -69.63
CA THR A 2 -42.25 41.76 -69.53
C THR A 2 -41.16 41.76 -68.46
N THR A 3 -41.43 41.10 -67.34
CA THR A 3 -40.43 40.88 -66.27
C THR A 3 -39.70 39.58 -66.55
N ASP A 4 -38.48 39.70 -67.06
CA ASP A 4 -37.48 38.64 -67.04
C ASP A 4 -37.07 38.36 -65.58
N LEU A 5 -37.30 37.13 -65.12
CA LEU A 5 -36.67 36.58 -63.93
C LEU A 5 -35.51 35.69 -64.39
N PRO A 6 -34.31 35.80 -63.78
CA PRO A 6 -33.18 34.97 -64.15
C PRO A 6 -33.43 33.52 -63.71
N PRO A 7 -32.87 32.51 -64.42
CA PRO A 7 -33.01 31.13 -63.99
C PRO A 7 -32.27 30.97 -62.66
N THR A 8 -33.03 30.52 -61.65
CA THR A 8 -32.50 30.04 -60.38
C THR A 8 -31.45 28.98 -60.70
N ASN A 9 -30.19 29.27 -60.38
CA ASN A 9 -29.11 28.29 -60.38
C ASN A 9 -29.57 27.09 -59.53
N ALA A 10 -30.04 26.04 -60.20
CA ALA A 10 -30.01 24.69 -59.68
C ALA A 10 -28.55 24.25 -59.66
N LEU A 11 -27.75 24.84 -58.76
CA LEU A 11 -26.65 24.12 -58.15
C LEU A 11 -27.34 23.06 -57.31
N SER A 12 -27.69 21.95 -57.97
CA SER A 12 -27.93 20.71 -57.27
C SER A 12 -26.78 20.55 -56.28
N GLU A 13 -27.10 20.53 -55.00
CA GLU A 13 -26.45 19.61 -54.07
C GLU A 13 -26.64 18.19 -54.65
N ARG A 14 -25.90 17.89 -55.72
CA ARG A 14 -25.40 16.54 -55.90
C ARG A 14 -24.35 16.43 -54.81
N VAL A 15 -24.79 16.17 -53.58
CA VAL A 15 -23.99 15.40 -52.64
C VAL A 15 -23.65 14.16 -53.45
N ASP A 16 -22.42 14.05 -53.93
CA ASP A 16 -22.02 12.98 -54.83
C ASP A 16 -22.31 11.66 -54.12
N HIS A 17 -23.41 11.01 -54.53
CA HIS A 17 -23.88 9.76 -53.92
C HIS A 17 -22.82 8.66 -54.10
N ALA A 18 -21.94 8.82 -55.10
CA ALA A 18 -20.77 7.97 -55.29
C ALA A 18 -19.75 8.15 -54.15
N ASP A 19 -19.40 9.39 -53.80
CA ASP A 19 -18.44 9.68 -52.72
C ASP A 19 -18.96 9.18 -51.35
N THR A 20 -20.26 9.31 -51.10
CA THR A 20 -20.89 8.80 -49.86
C THR A 20 -21.01 7.26 -49.80
N ILE A 21 -21.12 6.58 -50.95
CA ILE A 21 -21.09 5.11 -51.01
C ILE A 21 -19.66 4.59 -50.82
N ASP A 22 -18.67 5.27 -51.41
CA ASP A 22 -17.26 4.92 -51.24
C ASP A 22 -16.77 5.18 -49.81
N ASP A 23 -17.21 6.29 -49.20
CA ASP A 23 -16.97 6.60 -47.78
C ASP A 23 -17.61 5.54 -46.86
N LEU A 24 -18.83 5.09 -47.15
CA LEU A 24 -19.48 4.02 -46.39
C LEU A 24 -18.75 2.68 -46.58
N HIS A 25 -18.27 2.38 -47.79
CA HIS A 25 -17.50 1.16 -48.05
C HIS A 25 -16.17 1.17 -47.28
N TRP A 26 -15.46 2.30 -47.29
CA TRP A 26 -14.24 2.49 -46.52
C TRP A 26 -14.50 2.36 -45.01
N ALA A 27 -15.56 3.01 -44.51
CA ALA A 27 -15.95 2.93 -43.10
C ALA A 27 -16.26 1.48 -42.70
N ASN A 28 -16.98 0.73 -43.52
CA ASN A 28 -17.27 -0.69 -43.27
C ASN A 28 -15.98 -1.54 -43.23
N LEU A 29 -15.03 -1.31 -44.15
CA LEU A 29 -13.75 -2.00 -44.13
C LEU A 29 -12.93 -1.70 -42.87
N GLU A 30 -12.90 -0.43 -42.44
CA GLU A 30 -12.17 -0.03 -41.23
C GLU A 30 -12.87 -0.54 -39.95
N ILE A 31 -14.20 -0.60 -39.92
CA ILE A 31 -14.98 -1.24 -38.86
C ILE A 31 -14.63 -2.74 -38.78
N GLU A 32 -14.66 -3.46 -39.89
CA GLU A 32 -14.32 -4.89 -39.90
C GLU A 32 -12.87 -5.15 -39.46
N LYS A 33 -11.95 -4.29 -39.89
CA LYS A 33 -10.54 -4.37 -39.48
C LYS A 33 -10.38 -4.11 -37.98
N SER A 34 -11.05 -3.09 -37.46
CA SER A 34 -11.07 -2.76 -36.03
C SER A 34 -11.68 -3.89 -35.20
N GLN A 35 -12.80 -4.46 -35.66
CA GLN A 35 -13.44 -5.62 -35.03
C GLN A 35 -12.50 -6.84 -35.01
N ARG A 36 -11.81 -7.13 -36.11
CA ARG A 36 -10.81 -8.22 -36.17
C ARG A 36 -9.66 -7.98 -35.19
N GLN A 37 -9.20 -6.74 -35.05
CA GLN A 37 -8.15 -6.38 -34.10
C GLN A 37 -8.62 -6.56 -32.64
N ILE A 38 -9.83 -6.11 -32.32
CA ILE A 38 -10.45 -6.29 -31.00
C ILE A 38 -10.57 -7.78 -30.67
N SER A 39 -11.12 -8.59 -31.59
CA SER A 39 -11.29 -10.03 -31.37
C SER A 39 -9.96 -10.75 -31.13
N ARG A 40 -8.89 -10.36 -31.84
CA ARG A 40 -7.53 -10.88 -31.59
C ARG A 40 -7.03 -10.49 -30.21
N GLY A 41 -7.14 -9.20 -29.85
CA GLY A 41 -6.74 -8.71 -28.53
C GLY A 41 -7.49 -9.39 -27.38
N MET A 42 -8.79 -9.64 -27.54
CA MET A 42 -9.59 -10.37 -26.55
C MET A 42 -9.17 -11.83 -26.42
N SER A 43 -8.83 -12.50 -27.53
CA SER A 43 -8.31 -13.88 -27.49
C SER A 43 -6.95 -13.96 -26.80
N GLU A 44 -6.04 -13.02 -27.09
CA GLU A 44 -4.72 -12.93 -26.46
C GLU A 44 -4.83 -12.62 -24.96
N LEU A 45 -5.72 -11.70 -24.60
CA LEU A 45 -6.03 -11.38 -23.21
C LEU A 45 -6.61 -12.60 -22.48
N ALA A 46 -7.57 -13.31 -23.08
CA ALA A 46 -8.15 -14.52 -22.50
C ALA A 46 -7.09 -15.61 -22.27
N GLU A 47 -6.17 -15.79 -23.21
CA GLU A 47 -5.04 -16.71 -23.08
C GLU A 47 -4.09 -16.30 -21.94
N GLY A 48 -3.77 -15.01 -21.85
CA GLY A 48 -2.98 -14.46 -20.75
C GLY A 48 -3.60 -14.71 -19.38
N ILE A 49 -4.91 -14.44 -19.24
CA ILE A 49 -5.64 -14.65 -17.98
C ILE A 49 -5.70 -16.13 -17.61
N VAL A 50 -6.00 -17.02 -18.55
CA VAL A 50 -6.05 -18.47 -18.28
C VAL A 50 -4.68 -19.01 -17.89
N THR A 51 -3.62 -18.56 -18.57
CA THR A 51 -2.24 -18.96 -18.25
C THR A 51 -1.85 -18.48 -16.87
N LEU A 52 -2.16 -17.22 -16.53
CA LEU A 52 -1.95 -16.68 -15.19
C LEU A 52 -2.72 -17.48 -14.14
N ALA A 53 -3.99 -17.78 -14.37
CA ALA A 53 -4.82 -18.54 -13.44
C ALA A 53 -4.26 -19.96 -13.20
N LEU A 54 -3.76 -20.63 -14.25
CA LEU A 54 -3.13 -21.95 -14.15
C LEU A 54 -1.86 -21.90 -13.29
N ILE A 55 -1.01 -20.89 -13.51
CA ILE A 55 0.21 -20.69 -12.73
C ILE A 55 -0.13 -20.39 -11.27
N LEU A 56 -1.08 -19.48 -11.01
CA LEU A 56 -1.54 -19.14 -9.66
C LEU A 56 -2.12 -20.36 -8.94
N LEU A 57 -2.90 -21.19 -9.65
CA LEU A 57 -3.44 -22.44 -9.11
C LEU A 57 -2.32 -23.43 -8.75
N ASP A 58 -1.30 -23.58 -9.60
CA ASP A 58 -0.18 -24.50 -9.32
C ASP A 58 0.69 -24.00 -8.15
N VAL A 59 0.95 -22.69 -8.08
CA VAL A 59 1.62 -22.03 -6.95
C VAL A 59 0.85 -22.25 -5.66
N ARG A 60 -0.49 -22.09 -5.67
CA ARG A 60 -1.34 -22.30 -4.50
C ARG A 60 -1.37 -23.76 -4.08
N ARG A 61 -1.56 -24.69 -5.03
CA ARG A 61 -1.67 -26.14 -4.79
C ARG A 61 -0.38 -26.73 -4.24
N ARG A 62 0.75 -26.37 -4.82
CA ARG A 62 2.08 -26.85 -4.37
C ARG A 62 2.67 -26.03 -3.24
N ARG A 63 1.99 -24.95 -2.84
CA ARG A 63 2.42 -23.99 -1.81
C ARG A 63 3.82 -23.42 -2.11
N LEU A 64 4.12 -23.15 -3.39
CA LEU A 64 5.46 -22.72 -3.83
C LEU A 64 5.88 -21.38 -3.19
N TYR A 65 4.92 -20.54 -2.82
CA TYR A 65 5.18 -19.29 -2.12
C TYR A 65 5.90 -19.49 -0.77
N ARG A 66 5.78 -20.68 -0.14
CA ARG A 66 6.42 -20.98 1.14
C ARG A 66 7.94 -21.17 1.06
N PHE A 67 8.52 -21.28 -0.14
CA PHE A 67 9.97 -21.34 -0.31
C PHE A 67 10.64 -20.00 -0.04
N ASP A 68 9.89 -18.90 -0.02
CA ASP A 68 10.38 -17.57 0.33
C ASP A 68 9.79 -17.15 1.70
N PRO A 69 10.62 -16.98 2.75
CA PRO A 69 10.14 -16.65 4.08
C PRO A 69 9.47 -15.26 4.18
N ALA A 70 9.65 -14.40 3.18
CA ALA A 70 8.96 -13.11 3.12
C ALA A 70 7.44 -13.25 2.90
N TYR A 71 6.98 -14.39 2.35
CA TYR A 71 5.59 -14.59 1.94
C TYR A 71 4.94 -15.80 2.62
N PRO A 72 4.46 -15.66 3.87
CA PRO A 72 3.89 -16.78 4.62
C PRO A 72 2.56 -17.32 4.04
N THR A 73 1.86 -16.50 3.25
CA THR A 73 0.57 -16.84 2.64
C THR A 73 0.58 -16.59 1.13
N PHE A 74 -0.31 -17.28 0.43
CA PHE A 74 -0.50 -17.11 -1.01
C PHE A 74 -0.92 -15.67 -1.34
N GLU A 75 -1.80 -15.10 -0.54
CA GLU A 75 -2.32 -13.75 -0.71
C GLU A 75 -1.19 -12.73 -0.62
N ARG A 76 -0.32 -12.82 0.39
CA ARG A 76 0.84 -11.93 0.50
C ARG A 76 1.84 -12.11 -0.63
N PHE A 77 2.08 -13.35 -1.06
CA PHE A 77 2.94 -13.63 -2.20
C PHE A 77 2.44 -12.92 -3.46
N VAL A 78 1.15 -13.03 -3.77
CA VAL A 78 0.58 -12.47 -4.99
C VAL A 78 0.47 -10.94 -4.93
N GLU A 79 0.10 -10.37 -3.78
CA GLU A 79 0.01 -8.93 -3.58
C GLU A 79 1.37 -8.24 -3.57
N GLN A 80 2.34 -8.76 -2.82
CA GLN A 80 3.61 -8.09 -2.61
C GLN A 80 4.62 -8.34 -3.73
N ARG A 81 4.62 -9.55 -4.32
CA ARG A 81 5.59 -9.90 -5.38
C ARG A 81 5.08 -9.57 -6.77
N HIS A 82 3.76 -9.66 -7.00
CA HIS A 82 3.18 -9.55 -8.34
C HIS A 82 2.17 -8.41 -8.47
N SER A 83 1.91 -7.64 -7.40
CA SER A 83 0.98 -6.51 -7.41
C SER A 83 -0.43 -6.87 -7.90
N ILE A 84 -0.83 -8.14 -7.74
CA ILE A 84 -2.18 -8.61 -8.04
C ILE A 84 -2.94 -8.69 -6.72
N SER A 85 -4.14 -8.10 -6.66
CA SER A 85 -4.94 -8.17 -5.42
C SER A 85 -5.28 -9.61 -5.05
N ALA A 86 -5.28 -9.94 -3.74
CA ALA A 86 -5.61 -11.29 -3.29
C ALA A 86 -7.02 -11.71 -3.73
N GLN A 87 -7.96 -10.76 -3.77
CA GLN A 87 -9.33 -11.01 -4.25
C GLN A 87 -9.32 -11.44 -5.72
N GLN A 88 -8.62 -10.71 -6.59
CA GLN A 88 -8.55 -11.04 -8.02
C GLN A 88 -7.82 -12.36 -8.26
N ALA A 89 -6.74 -12.63 -7.52
CA ALA A 89 -6.02 -13.90 -7.61
C ALA A 89 -6.91 -15.09 -7.21
N ASN A 90 -7.68 -14.96 -6.13
CA ASN A 90 -8.62 -15.99 -5.72
C ASN A 90 -9.74 -16.16 -6.74
N LEU A 91 -10.29 -15.08 -7.29
CA LEU A 91 -11.32 -15.16 -8.34
C LEU A 91 -10.82 -15.93 -9.57
N TYR A 92 -9.59 -15.69 -10.03
CA TYR A 92 -9.00 -16.42 -11.15
C TYR A 92 -8.82 -17.92 -10.85
N VAL A 93 -8.31 -18.23 -9.65
CA VAL A 93 -8.08 -19.62 -9.24
C VAL A 93 -9.42 -20.36 -9.07
N ASP A 94 -10.40 -19.73 -8.43
CA ASP A 94 -11.70 -20.34 -8.15
C ASP A 94 -12.52 -20.51 -9.44
N ALA A 95 -12.52 -19.51 -10.34
CA ALA A 95 -13.18 -19.60 -11.64
C ALA A 95 -12.56 -20.71 -12.52
N LEU A 96 -11.22 -20.79 -12.56
CA LEU A 96 -10.51 -21.85 -13.27
C LEU A 96 -10.80 -23.23 -12.67
N THR A 97 -10.92 -23.33 -11.35
CA THR A 97 -11.23 -24.60 -10.67
C THR A 97 -12.68 -25.05 -10.94
N ALA A 98 -13.62 -24.11 -11.03
CA ALA A 98 -15.03 -24.39 -11.27
C ALA A 98 -15.32 -24.76 -12.73
N LEU A 99 -14.70 -24.07 -13.70
CA LEU A 99 -15.00 -24.20 -15.14
C LEU A 99 -13.97 -25.05 -15.90
N GLY A 100 -12.74 -25.13 -15.41
CA GLY A 100 -11.62 -25.67 -16.16
C GLY A 100 -11.11 -24.71 -17.25
N PRO A 101 -9.90 -24.97 -17.79
CA PRO A 101 -9.17 -24.00 -18.61
C PRO A 101 -9.84 -23.67 -19.94
N GLN A 102 -10.45 -24.65 -20.60
CA GLN A 102 -11.10 -24.43 -21.90
C GLN A 102 -12.38 -23.60 -21.76
N GLN A 103 -13.25 -23.95 -20.81
CA GLN A 103 -14.51 -23.24 -20.60
C GLN A 103 -14.26 -21.84 -20.03
N TYR A 104 -13.24 -21.68 -19.17
CA TYR A 104 -12.84 -20.38 -18.68
C TYR A 104 -12.27 -19.48 -19.80
N ARG A 105 -11.47 -20.04 -20.73
CA ARG A 105 -11.02 -19.31 -21.92
C ARG A 105 -12.20 -18.83 -22.77
N THR A 106 -13.12 -19.73 -23.09
CA THR A 106 -14.32 -19.40 -23.88
C THR A 106 -15.17 -18.35 -23.18
N LEU A 107 -15.35 -18.45 -21.85
CA LEU A 107 -16.07 -17.46 -21.06
C LEU A 107 -15.41 -16.07 -21.15
N ILE A 108 -14.08 -15.96 -21.18
CA ILE A 108 -13.43 -14.64 -21.25
C ILE A 108 -13.47 -14.08 -22.68
N SER A 109 -13.34 -14.93 -23.70
CA SER A 109 -13.23 -14.49 -25.09
C SER A 109 -14.56 -14.24 -25.79
N ASP A 110 -15.65 -14.87 -25.36
CA ASP A 110 -16.94 -14.83 -26.05
C ASP A 110 -18.02 -14.13 -25.20
N LEU A 111 -18.43 -12.94 -25.67
CA LEU A 111 -19.44 -12.12 -25.02
C LEU A 111 -20.84 -12.78 -25.01
N GLY A 112 -21.16 -13.61 -25.99
CA GLY A 112 -22.39 -14.41 -26.00
C GLY A 112 -22.38 -15.46 -24.90
N VAL A 113 -21.22 -16.08 -24.64
CA VAL A 113 -21.04 -17.04 -23.55
C VAL A 113 -21.05 -16.32 -22.19
N GLN A 114 -20.42 -15.14 -22.06
CA GLN A 114 -20.50 -14.32 -20.84
C GLN A 114 -21.94 -13.97 -20.49
N ARG A 115 -22.70 -13.50 -21.48
CA ARG A 115 -24.11 -13.15 -21.30
C ARG A 115 -24.92 -14.36 -20.87
N THR A 116 -24.73 -15.50 -21.53
CA THR A 116 -25.46 -16.73 -21.20
C THR A 116 -25.11 -17.23 -19.80
N PHE A 117 -23.83 -17.18 -19.43
CA PHE A 117 -23.35 -17.55 -18.11
C PHE A 117 -23.88 -16.62 -17.01
N ALA A 118 -23.85 -15.30 -17.23
CA ALA A 118 -24.41 -14.32 -16.31
C ALA A 118 -25.93 -14.52 -16.13
N LEU A 119 -26.66 -14.78 -17.21
CA LEU A 119 -28.08 -15.10 -17.16
C LEU A 119 -28.34 -16.42 -16.42
N ALA A 120 -27.48 -17.43 -16.57
CA ALA A 120 -27.59 -18.68 -15.84
C ALA A 120 -27.34 -18.50 -14.33
N LEU A 121 -26.33 -17.70 -13.95
CA LEU A 121 -26.09 -17.34 -12.55
C LEU A 121 -27.26 -16.55 -11.95
N LEU A 122 -27.81 -15.61 -12.72
CA LEU A 122 -28.96 -14.81 -12.31
C LEU A 122 -30.23 -15.66 -12.19
N GLN A 123 -30.45 -16.61 -13.08
CA GLN A 123 -31.52 -17.62 -12.99
C GLN A 123 -31.38 -18.51 -11.74
N GLN A 124 -30.15 -18.85 -11.37
CA GLN A 124 -29.87 -19.68 -10.19
C GLN A 124 -30.04 -18.89 -8.88
N ALA A 125 -29.67 -17.60 -8.88
CA ALA A 125 -29.78 -16.73 -7.71
C ALA A 125 -31.21 -16.23 -7.48
N ASP A 126 -31.90 -15.81 -8.55
CA ASP A 126 -33.27 -15.31 -8.50
C ASP A 126 -34.06 -15.70 -9.77
N PRO A 127 -34.73 -16.87 -9.77
CA PRO A 127 -35.51 -17.32 -10.90
C PRO A 127 -36.76 -16.45 -11.13
N ALA A 128 -37.26 -15.77 -10.11
CA ALA A 128 -38.45 -14.92 -10.22
C ALA A 128 -38.13 -13.65 -11.01
N LEU A 129 -36.94 -13.08 -10.82
CA LEU A 129 -36.46 -11.90 -11.54
C LEU A 129 -36.27 -12.18 -13.04
N VAL A 130 -35.69 -13.33 -13.41
CA VAL A 130 -35.60 -13.72 -14.84
C VAL A 130 -37.00 -13.89 -15.44
N THR A 131 -37.91 -14.52 -14.71
CA THR A 131 -39.29 -14.73 -15.17
C THR A 131 -40.03 -13.39 -15.32
N ALA A 132 -39.79 -12.43 -14.44
CA ALA A 132 -40.35 -11.08 -14.52
C ALA A 132 -39.79 -10.32 -15.73
N LEU A 133 -38.47 -10.38 -15.96
CA LEU A 133 -37.82 -9.78 -17.13
C LEU A 133 -38.32 -10.38 -18.45
N GLN A 134 -38.55 -11.70 -18.50
CA GLN A 134 -39.08 -12.37 -19.69
C GLN A 134 -40.54 -12.03 -19.99
N ARG A 135 -41.31 -11.63 -18.98
CA ARG A 135 -42.71 -11.20 -19.13
C ARG A 135 -42.87 -9.76 -19.64
N LEU A 136 -41.79 -8.97 -19.63
CA LEU A 136 -41.82 -7.61 -20.18
C LEU A 136 -41.94 -7.61 -21.71
N PRO A 137 -42.72 -6.69 -22.31
CA PRO A 137 -42.73 -6.44 -23.76
C PRO A 137 -41.32 -6.25 -24.33
N ALA A 138 -41.06 -6.70 -25.56
CA ALA A 138 -39.71 -6.66 -26.16
C ALA A 138 -39.10 -5.24 -26.22
N ALA A 139 -39.94 -4.22 -26.39
CA ALA A 139 -39.55 -2.81 -26.38
C ALA A 139 -39.14 -2.33 -24.98
N GLU A 140 -39.86 -2.75 -23.94
CA GLU A 140 -39.55 -2.41 -22.55
C GLU A 140 -38.32 -3.18 -22.04
N ARG A 141 -38.10 -4.42 -22.50
CA ARG A 141 -36.88 -5.17 -22.22
C ARG A 141 -35.62 -4.46 -22.71
N HIS A 142 -35.64 -3.87 -23.91
CA HIS A 142 -34.48 -3.13 -24.43
C HIS A 142 -34.31 -1.78 -23.71
N ALA A 143 -35.39 -1.06 -23.44
CA ALA A 143 -35.35 0.24 -22.77
C ALA A 143 -34.84 0.14 -21.32
N VAL A 144 -35.27 -0.89 -20.55
CA VAL A 144 -34.78 -1.15 -19.19
C VAL A 144 -33.30 -1.50 -19.21
N THR A 145 -32.84 -2.35 -20.14
CA THR A 145 -31.42 -2.71 -20.21
C THR A 145 -30.50 -1.56 -20.61
N VAL A 146 -30.93 -0.67 -21.52
CA VAL A 146 -30.10 0.48 -21.93
C VAL A 146 -30.04 1.51 -20.80
N ALA A 147 -31.17 1.82 -20.17
CA ALA A 147 -31.21 2.77 -19.06
C ALA A 147 -30.44 2.27 -17.83
N GLU A 148 -30.50 0.96 -17.53
CA GLU A 148 -29.74 0.37 -16.42
C GLU A 148 -28.24 0.29 -16.74
N ILE A 149 -27.85 -0.01 -17.98
CA ILE A 149 -26.43 0.02 -18.40
C ILE A 149 -25.89 1.45 -18.31
N GLU A 150 -26.62 2.44 -18.82
CA GLU A 150 -26.23 3.85 -18.73
C GLU A 150 -26.14 4.33 -17.27
N ALA A 151 -27.05 3.88 -16.40
CA ALA A 151 -27.01 4.19 -14.98
C ALA A 151 -25.82 3.53 -14.26
N VAL A 152 -25.48 2.29 -14.61
CA VAL A 152 -24.29 1.59 -14.08
C VAL A 152 -23.02 2.25 -14.59
N ASP A 153 -22.93 2.59 -15.87
CA ASP A 153 -21.79 3.31 -16.44
C ASP A 153 -21.60 4.67 -15.80
N ALA A 154 -22.68 5.41 -15.53
CA ALA A 154 -22.63 6.68 -14.82
C ALA A 154 -22.16 6.51 -13.36
N ALA A 155 -22.63 5.47 -12.67
CA ALA A 155 -22.23 5.18 -11.29
C ALA A 155 -20.76 4.76 -11.20
N VAL A 156 -20.30 3.87 -12.09
CA VAL A 156 -18.92 3.42 -12.18
C VAL A 156 -17.99 4.58 -12.56
N ALA A 157 -18.38 5.41 -13.54
CA ALA A 157 -17.62 6.58 -13.90
C ALA A 157 -17.52 7.59 -12.74
N HIS A 158 -18.57 7.75 -11.94
CA HIS A 158 -18.54 8.61 -10.77
C HIS A 158 -17.61 8.05 -9.67
N GLU A 159 -17.71 6.75 -9.39
CA GLU A 159 -16.85 6.08 -8.40
C GLU A 159 -15.38 6.15 -8.81
N LEU A 160 -15.06 5.87 -10.09
CA LEU A 160 -13.70 5.98 -10.62
C LEU A 160 -13.15 7.41 -10.50
N ARG A 161 -13.94 8.43 -10.86
CA ARG A 161 -13.51 9.83 -10.68
C ARG A 161 -13.28 10.17 -9.22
N SER A 162 -14.14 9.71 -8.31
CA SER A 162 -13.98 9.94 -6.87
C SER A 162 -12.70 9.30 -6.33
N ARG A 163 -12.37 8.10 -6.80
CA ARG A 163 -11.21 7.34 -6.37
C ARG A 163 -9.91 7.92 -6.94
N VAL A 164 -9.93 8.39 -8.19
CA VAL A 164 -8.82 9.15 -8.78
C VAL A 164 -8.57 10.43 -7.98
N ALA A 165 -9.60 11.20 -7.66
CA ALA A 165 -9.45 12.42 -6.85
C ALA A 165 -8.90 12.15 -5.44
N GLN A 166 -9.29 11.02 -4.82
CA GLN A 166 -8.72 10.58 -3.54
C GLN A 166 -7.23 10.23 -3.66
N LEU A 167 -6.86 9.46 -4.69
CA LEU A 167 -5.47 9.09 -4.94
C LEU A 167 -4.60 10.32 -5.25
N GLU A 168 -5.11 11.30 -6.00
CA GLU A 168 -4.42 12.57 -6.23
C GLU A 168 -4.17 13.33 -4.93
N GLN A 169 -5.14 13.38 -4.01
CA GLN A 169 -4.97 13.98 -2.69
C GLN A 169 -3.92 13.24 -1.85
N GLU A 170 -3.92 11.90 -1.86
CA GLU A 170 -2.93 11.09 -1.16
C GLU A 170 -1.52 11.31 -1.72
N ILE A 171 -1.35 11.33 -3.04
CA ILE A 171 -0.08 11.66 -3.70
C ILE A 171 0.40 13.05 -3.27
N THR A 172 -0.49 14.03 -3.22
CA THR A 172 -0.13 15.39 -2.81
C THR A 172 0.31 15.45 -1.34
N ARG A 173 -0.33 14.68 -0.45
CA ARG A 173 0.06 14.55 0.96
C ARG A 173 1.43 13.90 1.10
N GLU A 174 1.67 12.79 0.40
CA GLU A 174 2.95 12.08 0.39
C GLU A 174 4.09 12.96 -0.15
N GLN A 175 3.85 13.72 -1.22
CA GLN A 175 4.81 14.70 -1.73
C GLN A 175 5.13 15.77 -0.68
N GLY A 176 4.13 16.24 0.09
CA GLY A 176 4.33 17.16 1.22
C GLY A 176 5.21 16.55 2.31
N LEU A 177 4.95 15.30 2.69
CA LEU A 177 5.76 14.56 3.68
C LEU A 177 7.20 14.35 3.18
N LEU A 178 7.39 14.01 1.91
CA LEU A 178 8.72 13.86 1.30
C LEU A 178 9.50 15.18 1.28
N GLN A 179 8.85 16.31 1.05
CA GLN A 179 9.50 17.61 1.15
C GLN A 179 9.89 17.93 2.59
N GLN A 180 9.04 17.58 3.56
CA GLN A 180 9.33 17.76 4.99
C GLN A 180 10.50 16.88 5.45
N THR A 181 10.57 15.61 5.03
CA THR A 181 11.68 14.72 5.37
C THR A 181 12.99 15.18 4.74
N ARG A 182 12.97 15.66 3.49
CA ARG A 182 14.14 16.27 2.85
C ARG A 182 14.66 17.49 3.61
N ARG A 183 13.76 18.38 4.07
CA ARG A 183 14.15 19.54 4.90
C ARG A 183 14.77 19.10 6.23
N ARG A 184 14.17 18.12 6.91
CA ARG A 184 14.73 17.57 8.15
C ARG A 184 16.09 16.91 7.95
N LEU A 185 16.30 16.21 6.84
CA LEU A 185 17.61 15.64 6.50
C LEU A 185 18.65 16.74 6.30
N GLN A 186 18.32 17.80 5.58
CA GLN A 186 19.21 18.97 5.41
C GLN A 186 19.54 19.63 6.75
N GLU A 187 18.55 19.83 7.63
CA GLU A 187 18.79 20.37 8.98
C GLU A 187 19.72 19.49 9.81
N VAL A 188 19.59 18.16 9.71
CA VAL A 188 20.47 17.21 10.39
C VAL A 188 21.87 17.23 9.80
N GLU A 189 22.02 17.32 8.48
CA GLU A 189 23.31 17.45 7.80
C GLU A 189 24.02 18.76 8.19
N ASP A 190 23.31 19.88 8.22
CA ASP A 190 23.85 21.18 8.66
C ASP A 190 24.27 21.16 10.13
N LEU A 191 23.49 20.50 10.98
CA LEU A 191 23.83 20.31 12.39
C LEU A 191 25.05 19.41 12.54
N HIS A 192 25.14 18.34 11.76
CA HIS A 192 26.29 17.45 11.74
C HIS A 192 27.56 18.17 11.29
N GLN A 193 27.48 19.01 10.25
CA GLN A 193 28.60 19.82 9.79
C GLN A 193 29.06 20.84 10.85
N ARG A 194 28.11 21.47 11.56
CA ARG A 194 28.43 22.40 12.65
C ARG A 194 29.11 21.70 13.83
N VAL A 195 28.59 20.54 14.25
CA VAL A 195 29.17 19.77 15.36
C VAL A 195 30.55 19.24 14.98
N THR A 196 30.71 18.68 13.80
CA THR A 196 32.01 18.15 13.34
C THR A 196 33.05 19.27 13.16
N GLY A 197 32.65 20.44 12.63
CA GLY A 197 33.48 21.64 12.58
C GLY A 197 33.92 22.10 13.98
N GLY A 198 32.99 22.22 14.92
CA GLY A 198 33.31 22.58 16.31
C GLY A 198 34.26 21.60 16.99
N LEU A 199 34.05 20.29 16.80
CA LEU A 199 34.95 19.26 17.34
C LEU A 199 36.36 19.31 16.73
N ILE A 200 36.47 19.69 15.45
CA ILE A 200 37.78 19.90 14.79
C ILE A 200 38.49 21.10 15.41
N GLU A 201 37.79 22.22 15.60
CA GLU A 201 38.33 23.43 16.23
C GLU A 201 38.74 23.19 17.70
N GLU A 202 37.92 22.48 18.47
CA GLU A 202 38.25 22.06 19.84
C GLU A 202 39.47 21.14 19.88
N ARG A 203 39.55 20.17 18.97
CA ARG A 203 40.71 19.29 18.85
C ARG A 203 41.97 20.08 18.50
N ASP A 204 41.88 21.00 17.55
CA ASP A 204 43.04 21.75 17.06
C ASP A 204 43.52 22.77 18.09
N SER A 205 42.60 23.42 18.82
CA SER A 205 42.94 24.27 19.97
C SER A 205 43.56 23.47 21.13
N ALA A 206 43.03 22.27 21.44
CA ALA A 206 43.62 21.39 22.46
C ALA A 206 45.05 20.92 22.08
N ARG A 207 45.30 20.62 20.80
CA ARG A 207 46.64 20.31 20.29
C ARG A 207 47.60 21.48 20.44
N GLN A 208 47.17 22.69 20.08
CA GLN A 208 47.98 23.90 20.24
C GLN A 208 48.30 24.18 21.72
N ALA A 209 47.33 23.98 22.62
CA ALA A 209 47.55 24.12 24.05
C ALA A 209 48.59 23.10 24.57
N LEU A 210 48.48 21.84 24.14
CA LEU A 210 49.45 20.79 24.49
C LEU A 210 50.87 21.14 23.99
N ASP A 211 51.00 21.63 22.76
CA ASP A 211 52.30 22.03 22.20
C ASP A 211 52.92 23.19 23.00
N GLN A 212 52.10 24.16 23.43
CA GLN A 212 52.56 25.25 24.29
C GLN A 212 53.06 24.74 25.65
N GLU A 213 52.33 23.82 26.29
CA GLU A 213 52.77 23.19 27.54
C GLU A 213 54.07 22.39 27.37
N GLN A 214 54.23 21.68 26.25
CA GLN A 214 55.47 20.97 25.94
C GLN A 214 56.65 21.94 25.79
N ILE A 215 56.46 23.04 25.05
CA ILE A 215 57.49 24.09 24.91
C ILE A 215 57.85 24.70 26.28
N GLN A 216 56.87 24.97 27.14
CA GLN A 216 57.10 25.50 28.48
C GLN A 216 57.84 24.50 29.37
N THR A 217 57.44 23.24 29.37
CA THR A 217 58.11 22.18 30.16
C THR A 217 59.52 21.93 29.67
N GLU A 218 59.79 21.98 28.36
CA GLU A 218 61.15 21.92 27.81
C GLU A 218 62.01 23.11 28.23
N ARG A 219 61.46 24.33 28.22
CA ARG A 219 62.15 25.54 28.73
C ARG A 219 62.49 25.39 30.20
N LEU A 220 61.54 24.94 31.03
CA LEU A 220 61.78 24.67 32.45
C LEU A 220 62.85 23.59 32.65
N ARG A 221 62.83 22.52 31.84
CA ARG A 221 63.87 21.48 31.87
C ARG A 221 65.25 22.02 31.49
N LYS A 222 65.34 22.93 30.51
CA LYS A 222 66.58 23.61 30.14
C LYS A 222 67.09 24.48 31.29
N LEU A 223 66.23 25.33 31.86
CA LEU A 223 66.58 26.16 33.02
C LEU A 223 67.03 25.31 34.22
N LEU A 224 66.37 24.19 34.50
CA LEU A 224 66.76 23.27 35.57
C LEU A 224 68.10 22.56 35.27
N ARG A 225 68.41 22.23 34.02
CA ARG A 225 69.72 21.71 33.63
C ARG A 225 70.82 22.76 33.78
N GLU A 226 70.58 23.97 33.31
CA GLU A 226 71.52 25.10 33.46
C GLU A 226 71.75 25.44 34.95
N ALA A 227 70.70 25.41 35.78
CA ALA A 227 70.81 25.57 37.22
C ALA A 227 71.58 24.42 37.89
N ARG A 228 71.43 23.19 37.38
CA ARG A 228 72.19 22.02 37.87
C ARG A 228 73.65 22.05 37.44
N GLU A 229 73.95 22.51 36.22
CA GLU A 229 75.32 22.64 35.71
C GLU A 229 76.07 23.78 36.41
N THR A 230 75.39 24.89 36.71
CA THR A 230 75.95 25.98 37.53
C THR A 230 76.14 25.59 39.00
N ALA A 231 75.31 24.69 39.53
CA ALA A 231 75.48 24.11 40.87
C ALA A 231 76.55 22.99 40.94
N ALA A 232 76.97 22.42 39.80
CA ALA A 232 77.86 21.26 39.75
C ALA A 232 79.37 21.59 39.71
N ALA A 233 79.78 22.82 40.04
CA ALA A 233 81.18 23.14 40.27
C ALA A 233 81.37 24.20 41.40
N PRO A 234 82.11 23.92 42.48
CA PRO A 234 82.40 22.62 43.13
C PRO A 234 81.97 22.61 44.62
N ALA A 235 81.45 21.50 45.12
CA ALA A 235 81.50 21.18 46.56
C ALA A 235 81.52 19.67 46.77
N ARG A 236 82.73 19.12 46.87
CA ARG A 236 82.98 17.87 47.57
C ARG A 236 83.03 18.20 49.07
N THR A 237 82.07 17.72 49.86
CA THR A 237 82.31 17.26 51.24
C THR A 237 81.08 16.60 51.86
N ALA A 238 81.38 15.59 52.68
CA ALA A 238 80.56 14.69 53.48
C ALA A 238 79.34 15.26 54.25
N GLY A 239 78.41 14.36 54.59
CA GLY A 239 77.80 14.37 55.93
C GLY A 239 76.31 14.04 56.04
N SER A 240 76.03 12.92 56.73
CA SER A 240 74.87 12.62 57.59
C SER A 240 73.45 12.46 57.01
N ALA A 241 72.87 11.29 57.30
CA ALA A 241 71.43 11.04 57.43
C ALA A 241 70.86 11.80 58.66
N PRO A 242 69.52 11.97 58.87
CA PRO A 242 68.68 10.82 59.24
C PRO A 242 67.15 10.91 58.96
N THR A 243 66.49 9.76 59.21
CA THR A 243 65.09 9.49 59.64
C THR A 243 63.87 9.84 58.79
N ALA A 244 63.02 8.81 58.60
CA ALA A 244 61.63 8.87 58.15
C ALA A 244 60.69 9.58 59.16
N PRO A 245 59.47 9.96 58.72
CA PRO A 245 58.32 9.13 59.09
C PRO A 245 57.30 8.93 57.96
N ALA A 246 56.46 7.91 58.17
CA ALA A 246 55.40 7.45 57.28
C ALA A 246 54.12 8.30 57.34
N ALA A 247 53.42 8.40 56.19
CA ALA A 247 51.96 8.40 55.95
C ALA A 247 51.59 9.27 54.71
N PRO A 248 50.43 9.10 54.05
CA PRO A 248 49.55 7.94 53.84
C PRO A 248 49.34 7.63 52.32
N PRO A 249 48.64 6.54 51.92
CA PRO A 249 48.23 6.36 50.52
C PRO A 249 47.10 7.36 50.11
N PRO A 250 47.02 7.78 48.84
CA PRO A 250 45.95 8.66 48.36
C PRO A 250 44.59 7.95 48.40
N PRO A 251 43.47 8.69 48.53
CA PRO A 251 42.14 8.11 48.65
C PRO A 251 41.72 7.37 47.37
N VAL A 252 41.16 6.18 47.57
CA VAL A 252 40.50 5.37 46.56
C VAL A 252 39.31 6.14 46.00
N ALA A 253 39.28 6.34 44.68
CA ALA A 253 38.13 6.89 43.98
C ALA A 253 36.89 5.98 44.19
N PRO A 254 35.69 6.53 44.39
CA PRO A 254 34.50 5.71 44.57
C PRO A 254 34.18 4.91 43.29
N PRO A 255 33.73 3.65 43.40
CA PRO A 255 33.25 2.90 42.24
C PRO A 255 31.98 3.53 41.67
N PRO A 256 31.75 3.47 40.34
CA PRO A 256 30.52 3.97 39.74
C PRO A 256 29.29 3.19 40.26
N PRO A 257 28.12 3.84 40.40
CA PRO A 257 26.92 3.17 40.90
C PRO A 257 26.49 2.05 39.95
N ALA A 258 26.13 0.91 40.54
CA ALA A 258 25.56 -0.25 39.85
C ALA A 258 24.32 0.15 39.06
N THR A 259 24.31 -0.17 37.77
CA THR A 259 23.13 -0.09 36.92
C THR A 259 22.08 -1.06 37.45
N SER A 260 20.96 -0.52 37.94
CA SER A 260 19.78 -1.29 38.29
C SER A 260 19.22 -1.97 37.03
N VAL A 261 19.31 -3.29 36.98
CA VAL A 261 18.61 -4.11 36.00
C VAL A 261 17.13 -4.09 36.36
N THR A 262 16.32 -3.31 35.64
CA THR A 262 14.87 -3.45 35.66
C THR A 262 14.47 -4.67 34.84
N GLU A 263 14.14 -5.74 35.53
CA GLU A 263 13.55 -6.94 34.97
C GLU A 263 12.10 -6.61 34.56
N ALA A 264 11.84 -6.46 33.27
CA ALA A 264 10.50 -6.27 32.74
C ALA A 264 9.84 -7.65 32.59
N VAL A 265 8.96 -8.01 33.53
CA VAL A 265 8.09 -9.18 33.41
C VAL A 265 6.99 -8.86 32.39
N VAL A 266 7.12 -9.39 31.18
CA VAL A 266 6.08 -9.33 30.14
C VAL A 266 5.09 -10.45 30.40
N VAL A 267 3.91 -10.11 30.95
CA VAL A 267 2.77 -11.02 31.00
C VAL A 267 2.14 -11.07 29.62
N VAL A 268 2.44 -12.12 28.85
CA VAL A 268 1.77 -12.39 27.56
C VAL A 268 0.40 -13.00 27.85
N VAL A 269 -0.64 -12.17 27.83
CA VAL A 269 -2.01 -12.66 27.72
C VAL A 269 -2.21 -13.09 26.26
N THR A 270 -2.25 -14.39 26.02
CA THR A 270 -2.51 -14.96 24.69
C THR A 270 -3.98 -14.75 24.35
N CYS A 271 -4.32 -13.59 23.81
CA CYS A 271 -5.59 -13.42 23.10
C CYS A 271 -5.44 -14.04 21.71
N ASP A 272 -6.30 -15.00 21.38
CA ASP A 272 -6.38 -15.60 20.05
C ASP A 272 -6.90 -14.54 19.06
N VAL A 273 -5.94 -13.84 18.44
CA VAL A 273 -6.21 -12.72 17.52
C VAL A 273 -6.98 -13.21 16.29
N ASP A 274 -6.80 -14.47 15.90
CA ASP A 274 -7.49 -15.07 14.77
C ASP A 274 -8.98 -15.31 15.07
N ALA A 275 -9.31 -15.70 16.31
CA ALA A 275 -10.70 -15.80 16.76
C ALA A 275 -11.39 -14.42 16.78
N ILE A 276 -10.71 -13.38 17.28
CA ILE A 276 -11.24 -12.01 17.33
C ILE A 276 -11.44 -11.43 15.91
N ILE A 277 -10.50 -11.69 14.99
CA ILE A 277 -10.61 -11.24 13.59
C ILE A 277 -11.71 -12.01 12.84
N SER A 278 -11.84 -13.32 13.09
CA SER A 278 -12.92 -14.14 12.51
C SER A 278 -14.28 -13.65 12.97
N ASP A 279 -14.43 -13.37 14.27
CA ASP A 279 -15.67 -12.86 14.85
C ASP A 279 -15.99 -11.44 14.36
N ALA A 280 -14.97 -10.57 14.24
CA ALA A 280 -15.14 -9.21 13.70
C ALA A 280 -15.56 -9.20 12.22
N ARG A 281 -15.03 -10.15 11.42
CA ARG A 281 -15.43 -10.34 10.01
C ARG A 281 -16.85 -10.89 9.90
N GLY A 282 -17.21 -11.89 10.71
CA GLY A 282 -18.59 -12.38 10.78
C GLY A 282 -19.58 -11.30 11.17
N LEU A 283 -19.16 -10.40 12.08
CA LEU A 283 -19.91 -9.22 12.50
C LEU A 283 -20.13 -8.19 11.41
N THR A 284 -19.09 -7.88 10.64
CA THR A 284 -19.18 -6.91 9.53
C THR A 284 -20.08 -7.44 8.42
N THR A 285 -19.93 -8.72 8.07
CA THR A 285 -20.82 -9.36 7.08
C THR A 285 -22.27 -9.41 7.55
N ASN A 286 -22.52 -9.66 8.84
CA ASN A 286 -23.87 -9.65 9.39
C ASN A 286 -24.46 -8.23 9.50
N LEU A 287 -23.66 -7.22 9.83
CA LEU A 287 -24.08 -5.81 9.86
C LEU A 287 -24.39 -5.28 8.45
N GLU A 288 -23.62 -5.66 7.44
CA GLU A 288 -23.91 -5.33 6.04
C GLU A 288 -25.21 -5.98 5.57
N ARG A 289 -25.45 -7.25 5.90
CA ARG A 289 -26.74 -7.92 5.63
C ARG A 289 -27.92 -7.21 6.30
N VAL A 290 -27.75 -6.71 7.52
CA VAL A 290 -28.79 -5.96 8.25
C VAL A 290 -29.01 -4.57 7.65
N ARG A 291 -27.96 -3.92 7.15
CA ARG A 291 -28.04 -2.59 6.51
C ARG A 291 -28.85 -2.60 5.21
N HIS A 292 -28.97 -3.75 4.56
CA HIS A 292 -29.75 -3.93 3.34
C HIS A 292 -31.19 -4.40 3.55
N LEU A 293 -31.59 -4.76 4.78
CA LEU A 293 -32.96 -5.17 5.08
C LEU A 293 -33.82 -3.98 5.50
N ARG A 294 -34.86 -3.65 4.71
CA ARG A 294 -35.89 -2.70 5.13
C ARG A 294 -36.66 -3.28 6.32
N ARG A 295 -36.99 -2.42 7.29
CA ARG A 295 -37.60 -2.82 8.58
C ARG A 295 -38.89 -3.63 8.39
N GLU A 296 -39.58 -3.45 7.27
CA GLU A 296 -40.87 -4.07 6.94
C GLU A 296 -40.76 -5.52 6.43
N ASP A 297 -39.60 -5.96 5.93
CA ASP A 297 -39.42 -7.27 5.28
C ASP A 297 -38.90 -8.38 6.21
N ILE A 298 -38.71 -8.08 7.51
CA ILE A 298 -38.07 -9.02 8.45
C ILE A 298 -39.13 -9.75 9.26
N ALA A 299 -39.23 -11.07 9.08
CA ALA A 299 -40.09 -11.96 9.86
C ALA A 299 -39.83 -11.81 11.38
N PRO A 300 -40.86 -11.89 12.24
CA PRO A 300 -40.76 -11.59 13.68
C PRO A 300 -39.71 -12.45 14.39
N ASP A 301 -39.57 -13.72 14.02
CA ASP A 301 -38.59 -14.63 14.59
C ASP A 301 -37.15 -14.24 14.27
N GLN A 302 -36.91 -13.64 13.10
CA GLN A 302 -35.59 -13.14 12.70
C GLN A 302 -35.23 -11.84 13.43
N ARG A 303 -36.22 -10.98 13.71
CA ARG A 303 -36.02 -9.78 14.53
C ARG A 303 -35.60 -10.14 15.95
N GLN A 304 -36.22 -11.18 16.53
CA GLN A 304 -35.89 -11.61 17.87
C GLN A 304 -34.45 -12.17 17.95
N ARG A 305 -34.03 -12.97 16.96
CA ARG A 305 -32.65 -13.48 16.85
C ARG A 305 -31.62 -12.36 16.66
N LEU A 306 -31.94 -11.35 15.86
CA LEU A 306 -31.09 -10.17 15.68
C LEU A 306 -30.97 -9.35 16.96
N SER A 307 -32.07 -9.15 17.68
CA SER A 307 -32.05 -8.42 18.95
C SER A 307 -31.22 -9.13 20.03
N SER A 308 -31.30 -10.46 20.12
CA SER A 308 -30.48 -11.24 21.05
C SER A 308 -28.99 -11.23 20.67
N ALA A 309 -28.68 -11.26 19.37
CA ALA A 309 -27.30 -11.18 18.89
C ALA A 309 -26.69 -9.81 19.19
N LEU A 310 -27.44 -8.72 19.00
CA LEU A 310 -26.99 -7.36 19.31
C LEU A 310 -26.83 -7.13 20.82
N GLN A 311 -27.69 -7.72 21.66
CA GLN A 311 -27.52 -7.69 23.12
C GLN A 311 -26.28 -8.46 23.57
N GLY A 312 -26.01 -9.63 23.01
CA GLY A 312 -24.78 -10.39 23.30
C GLY A 312 -23.51 -9.59 22.95
N LEU A 313 -23.54 -8.90 21.82
CA LEU A 313 -22.46 -8.03 21.35
C LEU A 313 -22.22 -6.83 22.26
N SER A 314 -23.30 -6.19 22.71
CA SER A 314 -23.22 -5.07 23.65
C SER A 314 -22.63 -5.51 25.00
N GLY A 315 -23.00 -6.70 25.49
CA GLY A 315 -22.42 -7.29 26.70
C GLY A 315 -20.92 -7.56 26.55
N MET A 316 -20.51 -8.11 25.41
CA MET A 316 -19.11 -8.44 25.12
C MET A 316 -18.22 -7.20 24.99
N LEU A 317 -18.74 -6.12 24.38
CA LEU A 317 -18.05 -4.82 24.31
C LEU A 317 -17.96 -4.15 25.70
N GLN A 318 -18.99 -4.27 26.54
CA GLN A 318 -18.93 -3.75 27.91
C GLN A 318 -17.93 -4.51 28.79
N THR A 319 -17.75 -5.82 28.58
CA THR A 319 -16.72 -6.60 29.29
C THR A 319 -15.31 -6.24 28.83
N LEU A 320 -15.10 -5.98 27.54
CA LEU A 320 -13.80 -5.54 27.00
C LEU A 320 -13.43 -4.11 27.44
N LEU A 321 -14.41 -3.24 27.66
CA LEU A 321 -14.18 -1.86 28.12
C LEU A 321 -13.99 -1.74 29.65
N ARG A 322 -14.26 -2.80 30.43
CA ARG A 322 -14.15 -2.79 31.91
C ARG A 322 -12.85 -3.37 32.48
N HIS A 323 -12.02 -4.00 31.67
CA HIS A 323 -10.70 -4.48 32.08
C HIS A 323 -9.62 -3.76 31.26
N PRO A 324 -8.96 -2.73 31.81
CA PRO A 324 -7.78 -2.11 31.20
C PRO A 324 -6.56 -3.03 31.25
#